data_AF-R5BAW4-F1
#
_entry.id   AF-R5BAW4-F1
#
_cell.length_a   1.000
_cell.length_b   1.000
_cell.length_c   1.000
_cell.angle_alpha   90.00
_cell.angle_beta   90.00
_cell.angle_gamma   90.00
#
_symmetry.space_group_name_H-M   'P 1'
#
loop_
_entity.id
_entity.type
_entity.pdbx_description
1 polymer ?
#
loop_
_entity_poly.entity_id
_entity_poly.type
_entity_poly.pdbx_seq_one_letter_code
_entity_poly.pdbx_strand_id
1 'polypeptide(L)'
;MTNKERIIKLSKSLTPNEVAEICNVSAGYVYRVLREHHPKTLTLTNYMNAIKSGITSKEDLATFFGVDRTTIYRFEQKHMAKETIGKILYIINGDIDEAKKAQALTNEEAAELPQLPTLPKVIGELRQMLKFVEKYKELTSFHAELHQKISAALKKLNC
;
A
#
# COMPACT_ATOMS: atom_id res chain seq x y z
N MET A 1 -29.41 22.47 -5.56
CA MET A 1 -28.04 21.91 -5.54
C MET A 1 -27.56 21.90 -4.12
N THR A 2 -27.25 20.73 -3.58
CA THR A 2 -26.80 20.55 -2.18
C THR A 2 -25.31 20.88 -2.05
N ASN A 3 -24.85 21.12 -0.82
CA ASN A 3 -23.42 21.34 -0.55
C ASN A 3 -22.56 20.14 -0.98
N LYS A 4 -23.07 18.91 -0.86
CA LYS A 4 -22.36 17.70 -1.32
C LYS A 4 -22.14 17.73 -2.84
N GLU A 5 -23.20 17.98 -3.62
CA GLU A 5 -23.12 18.05 -5.09
C GLU A 5 -22.17 19.14 -5.58
N ARG A 6 -22.17 20.29 -4.89
CA ARG A 6 -21.31 21.43 -5.20
C ARG A 6 -19.84 21.12 -4.91
N ILE A 7 -19.54 20.46 -3.79
CA ILE A 7 -18.19 19.97 -3.45
C ILE A 7 -17.67 19.01 -4.53
N ILE A 8 -18.46 17.99 -4.89
CA ILE A 8 -18.07 16.99 -5.90
C ILE A 8 -17.74 17.63 -7.25
N LYS A 9 -18.54 18.62 -7.68
CA LYS A 9 -18.34 19.32 -8.95
C LYS A 9 -17.05 20.13 -8.96
N LEU A 10 -16.76 20.86 -7.89
CA LEU A 10 -15.59 21.74 -7.77
C LEU A 10 -14.29 20.95 -7.58
N SER A 11 -14.34 19.81 -6.88
CA SER A 11 -13.17 18.94 -6.67
C SER A 11 -12.64 18.27 -7.95
N LYS A 12 -13.27 18.46 -9.11
CA LYS A 12 -12.73 18.03 -10.41
C LYS A 12 -11.54 18.86 -10.87
N SER A 13 -11.43 20.11 -10.42
CA SER A 13 -10.43 21.07 -10.91
C SER A 13 -9.75 21.89 -9.80
N LEU A 14 -10.16 21.72 -8.54
CA LEU A 14 -9.67 22.47 -7.39
C LEU A 14 -9.28 21.53 -6.25
N THR A 15 -8.34 21.98 -5.42
CA THR A 15 -7.89 21.23 -4.23
C THR A 15 -8.98 21.22 -3.14
N PRO A 16 -8.98 20.22 -2.24
CA PRO A 16 -9.99 20.14 -1.17
C PRO A 16 -10.05 21.38 -0.25
N ASN A 17 -8.94 22.10 -0.07
CA ASN A 17 -8.90 23.32 0.74
C ASN A 17 -9.55 24.50 0.01
N GLU A 18 -9.25 24.68 -1.28
CA GLU A 18 -9.91 25.70 -2.11
C GLU A 18 -11.42 25.45 -2.22
N VAL A 19 -11.82 24.17 -2.34
CA VAL A 19 -13.24 23.78 -2.34
C VAL A 19 -13.90 24.07 -0.99
N ALA A 20 -13.19 23.88 0.12
CA ALA A 20 -13.67 24.17 1.47
C ALA A 20 -13.96 25.67 1.64
N GLU A 21 -13.05 26.52 1.18
CA GLU A 21 -13.22 27.98 1.18
C GLU A 21 -14.41 28.41 0.31
N ILE A 22 -14.51 27.92 -0.93
CA ILE A 22 -15.59 28.27 -1.86
C ILE A 22 -16.97 27.79 -1.38
N CYS A 23 -17.01 26.65 -0.68
CA CYS A 23 -18.24 26.08 -0.17
C CYS A 23 -18.57 26.52 1.27
N ASN A 24 -17.70 27.33 1.89
CA ASN A 24 -17.79 27.76 3.30
C ASN A 24 -18.04 26.60 4.26
N VAL A 25 -17.21 25.55 4.16
CA VAL A 25 -17.25 24.35 5.00
C VAL A 25 -15.85 24.00 5.46
N SER A 26 -15.70 23.12 6.45
CA SER A 26 -14.37 22.65 6.85
C SER A 26 -13.76 21.75 5.77
N ALA A 27 -12.43 21.80 5.61
CA ALA A 27 -11.70 20.87 4.74
C ALA A 27 -11.98 19.40 5.13
N GLY A 28 -12.07 19.11 6.42
CA GLY A 28 -12.47 17.79 6.91
C GLY A 28 -13.83 17.32 6.41
N TYR A 29 -14.81 18.23 6.27
CA TYR A 29 -16.10 17.91 5.67
C TYR A 29 -15.99 17.61 4.17
N VAL A 30 -15.18 18.37 3.43
CA VAL A 30 -14.90 18.12 2.01
C VAL A 30 -14.28 16.74 1.81
N TYR A 31 -13.25 16.38 2.59
CA TYR A 31 -12.63 15.06 2.54
C TYR A 31 -13.62 13.94 2.86
N ARG A 32 -14.53 14.14 3.83
CA ARG A 32 -15.60 13.17 4.14
C ARG A 32 -16.55 12.98 2.96
N VAL A 33 -17.03 14.07 2.37
CA VAL A 33 -17.93 14.03 1.21
C VAL A 33 -17.29 13.35 0.00
N LEU A 34 -16.01 13.65 -0.29
CA LEU A 34 -15.29 13.02 -1.39
C LEU A 34 -15.04 11.54 -1.15
N ARG A 35 -14.79 11.13 0.10
CA ARG A 35 -14.65 9.72 0.48
C ARG A 35 -15.97 8.94 0.34
N GLU A 36 -17.08 9.56 0.74
CA GLU A 36 -18.43 8.99 0.56
C GLU A 36 -18.83 8.92 -0.92
N HIS A 37 -18.41 9.89 -1.73
CA HIS A 37 -18.81 10.01 -3.14
C HIS A 37 -17.90 9.22 -4.11
N HIS A 38 -16.63 9.10 -3.79
CA HIS A 38 -15.67 8.26 -4.50
C HIS A 38 -15.28 7.09 -3.58
N PRO A 39 -16.16 6.09 -3.41
CA PRO A 39 -15.72 4.85 -2.79
C PRO A 39 -14.50 4.36 -3.56
N LYS A 40 -13.46 3.91 -2.87
CA LYS A 40 -12.25 3.39 -3.51
C LYS A 40 -12.71 2.24 -4.39
N THR A 41 -12.82 2.48 -5.69
CA THR A 41 -13.35 1.46 -6.60
C THR A 41 -12.38 0.29 -6.58
N LEU A 42 -12.91 -0.92 -6.46
CA LEU A 42 -12.12 -2.15 -6.52
C LEU A 42 -11.61 -2.33 -7.96
N THR A 43 -10.45 -1.74 -8.23
CA THR A 43 -9.67 -1.88 -9.46
C THR A 43 -8.37 -2.60 -9.14
N LEU A 44 -7.72 -3.19 -10.15
CA LEU A 44 -6.49 -3.95 -9.92
C LEU A 44 -5.40 -3.07 -9.32
N THR A 45 -5.26 -1.83 -9.81
CA THR A 45 -4.32 -0.85 -9.29
C THR A 45 -4.59 -0.51 -7.83
N ASN A 46 -5.85 -0.23 -7.48
CA ASN A 46 -6.20 0.13 -6.09
C ASN A 46 -6.01 -1.07 -5.15
N TYR A 47 -6.37 -2.26 -5.61
CA TYR A 47 -6.14 -3.53 -4.90
C TYR A 47 -4.66 -3.74 -4.56
N MET A 48 -3.81 -3.61 -5.57
CA MET A 48 -2.36 -3.74 -5.42
C MET A 48 -1.76 -2.67 -4.49
N ASN A 49 -2.29 -1.44 -4.54
CA ASN A 49 -1.86 -0.37 -3.64
C ASN A 49 -2.27 -0.63 -2.19
N ALA A 50 -3.45 -1.22 -1.95
CA ALA A 50 -3.89 -1.61 -0.61
C ALA A 50 -2.97 -2.69 -0.03
N ILE A 51 -2.67 -3.72 -0.82
CA ILE A 51 -1.72 -4.78 -0.43
C ILE A 51 -0.33 -4.20 -0.14
N LYS A 52 0.20 -3.32 -0.99
CA LYS A 52 1.48 -2.61 -0.74
C LYS A 52 1.49 -1.76 0.52
N SER A 53 0.32 -1.29 0.95
CA SER A 53 0.16 -0.53 2.18
C SER A 53 0.05 -1.42 3.43
N GLY A 54 0.22 -2.74 3.29
CA GLY A 54 0.15 -3.71 4.38
C GLY A 54 -1.26 -4.26 4.64
N ILE A 55 -2.25 -3.94 3.79
CA ILE A 55 -3.61 -4.47 3.91
C ILE A 55 -3.68 -5.79 3.13
N THR A 56 -3.39 -6.90 3.79
CA THR A 56 -3.24 -8.22 3.14
C THR A 56 -4.39 -9.18 3.41
N SER A 57 -5.13 -9.00 4.51
CA SER A 57 -6.28 -9.86 4.84
C SER A 57 -7.49 -9.54 3.96
N LYS A 58 -8.29 -10.57 3.66
CA LYS A 58 -9.50 -10.41 2.83
C LYS A 58 -10.55 -9.55 3.54
N GLU A 59 -10.61 -9.64 4.86
CA GLU A 59 -11.50 -8.90 5.74
C GLU A 59 -11.14 -7.41 5.76
N ASP A 60 -9.85 -7.09 5.85
CA ASP A 60 -9.39 -5.69 5.83
C ASP A 60 -9.51 -5.07 4.44
N LEU A 61 -9.25 -5.85 3.38
CA LEU A 61 -9.46 -5.41 1.99
C LEU A 61 -10.95 -5.12 1.72
N ALA A 62 -11.83 -6.02 2.17
CA ALA A 62 -13.28 -5.85 2.08
C ALA A 62 -13.73 -4.55 2.78
N THR A 63 -13.26 -4.35 4.01
CA THR A 63 -13.53 -3.13 4.80
C THR A 63 -12.98 -1.87 4.10
N PHE A 64 -11.76 -1.93 3.58
CA PHE A 64 -11.09 -0.81 2.91
C PHE A 64 -11.78 -0.38 1.61
N PHE A 65 -12.30 -1.34 0.85
CA PHE A 65 -13.02 -1.09 -0.40
C PHE A 65 -14.53 -0.92 -0.21
N GLY A 66 -15.05 -1.16 1.00
CA GLY A 66 -16.48 -1.08 1.30
C GLY A 66 -17.30 -2.13 0.55
N VAL A 67 -16.77 -3.34 0.39
CA VAL A 67 -17.40 -4.45 -0.33
C VAL A 67 -17.40 -5.71 0.53
N ASP A 68 -18.23 -6.69 0.19
CA ASP A 68 -18.20 -7.99 0.87
C ASP A 68 -16.89 -8.75 0.62
N ARG A 69 -16.47 -9.57 1.58
CA ARG A 69 -15.32 -10.47 1.48
C ARG A 69 -15.37 -11.35 0.21
N THR A 70 -16.55 -11.83 -0.16
CA THR A 70 -16.77 -12.64 -1.36
C THR A 70 -16.48 -11.86 -2.64
N THR A 71 -16.70 -10.55 -2.66
CA THR A 71 -16.39 -9.68 -3.80
C THR A 71 -14.88 -9.59 -4.01
N ILE A 72 -14.10 -9.48 -2.93
CA ILE A 72 -12.63 -9.54 -3.00
C ILE A 72 -12.17 -10.88 -3.58
N TYR A 73 -12.70 -11.99 -3.07
CA TYR A 73 -12.35 -13.32 -3.56
C TYR A 73 -12.65 -13.50 -5.06
N ARG A 74 -13.83 -13.07 -5.52
CA ARG A 74 -14.21 -13.14 -6.95
C ARG A 74 -13.34 -12.23 -7.81
N PHE A 75 -12.98 -11.05 -7.29
CA PHE A 75 -12.09 -10.12 -7.96
C PHE A 75 -10.71 -10.73 -8.18
N GLU A 76 -10.14 -11.36 -7.14
CA GLU A 76 -8.87 -12.09 -7.21
C GLU A 76 -8.91 -13.16 -8.32
N GLN A 77 -9.90 -14.05 -8.29
CA GLN A 77 -10.06 -15.14 -9.26
C GLN A 77 -10.23 -14.64 -10.71
N LYS A 78 -10.86 -13.49 -10.91
CA LYS A 78 -11.13 -12.92 -12.24
C LYS A 78 -9.91 -12.21 -12.84
N HIS A 79 -9.10 -11.58 -12.01
CA HIS A 79 -8.08 -10.63 -12.46
C HIS A 79 -6.64 -11.07 -12.22
N MET A 80 -6.42 -12.11 -11.41
CA MET A 80 -5.08 -12.54 -11.04
C MET A 80 -4.99 -14.06 -10.95
N ALA A 81 -3.86 -14.61 -11.38
CA ALA A 81 -3.54 -15.99 -11.04
C ALA A 81 -3.28 -16.09 -9.53
N LYS A 82 -3.81 -17.16 -8.92
CA LYS A 82 -3.64 -17.50 -7.52
C LYS A 82 -2.17 -17.46 -7.07
N GLU A 83 -1.28 -17.97 -7.91
CA GLU A 83 0.17 -17.95 -7.72
C GLU A 83 0.74 -16.53 -7.65
N THR A 84 0.25 -15.61 -8.50
CA THR A 84 0.70 -14.21 -8.52
C THR A 84 0.38 -13.51 -7.21
N ILE A 85 -0.83 -13.70 -6.67
CA ILE A 85 -1.21 -13.10 -5.39
C ILE A 85 -0.38 -13.71 -4.25
N GLY A 86 -0.18 -15.03 -4.27
CA GLY A 86 0.70 -15.72 -3.33
C GLY A 86 2.12 -15.14 -3.29
N LYS A 87 2.72 -14.94 -4.47
CA LYS A 87 4.04 -14.30 -4.64
C LYS A 87 4.06 -12.88 -4.06
N ILE A 88 3.04 -12.06 -4.34
CA ILE A 88 2.94 -10.69 -3.81
C ILE A 88 2.85 -10.68 -2.28
N LEU A 89 1.99 -11.51 -1.71
CA LEU A 89 1.82 -11.61 -0.25
C LEU A 89 3.12 -12.05 0.43
N TYR A 90 3.80 -13.05 -0.14
CA TYR A 90 5.10 -13.49 0.37
C TYR A 90 6.16 -12.38 0.29
N ILE A 91 6.26 -11.67 -0.84
CA ILE A 91 7.22 -10.57 -0.98
C ILE A 91 6.98 -9.49 0.08
N ILE A 92 5.73 -9.18 0.42
CA ILE A 92 5.41 -8.08 1.34
C ILE A 92 5.58 -8.50 2.80
N ASN A 93 5.12 -9.69 3.18
CA ASN A 93 5.08 -10.12 4.58
C ASN A 93 6.26 -11.01 4.97
N GLY A 94 6.86 -11.72 4.01
CA GLY A 94 7.87 -12.75 4.24
C GLY A 94 7.34 -14.05 4.86
N ASP A 95 6.02 -14.18 5.04
CA ASP A 95 5.38 -15.35 5.64
C ASP A 95 4.82 -16.29 4.54
N ILE A 96 5.45 -17.47 4.43
CA ILE A 96 5.06 -18.51 3.46
C ILE A 96 3.71 -19.13 3.85
N ASP A 97 3.47 -19.36 5.13
CA ASP A 97 2.24 -20.01 5.59
C ASP A 97 1.04 -19.09 5.41
N GLU A 98 1.22 -17.79 5.63
CA GLU A 98 0.20 -16.78 5.33
C GLU A 98 -0.10 -16.75 3.83
N ALA A 99 0.93 -16.71 2.97
CA ALA A 99 0.75 -16.73 1.51
C ALA A 99 0.04 -18.01 1.03
N LYS A 100 0.41 -19.18 1.59
CA LYS A 100 -0.23 -20.47 1.30
C LYS A 100 -1.68 -20.50 1.74
N LYS A 101 -1.98 -20.05 2.97
CA LYS A 101 -3.36 -20.04 3.52
C LYS A 101 -4.26 -19.06 2.80
N ALA A 102 -3.78 -17.85 2.52
CA ALA A 102 -4.59 -16.78 1.93
C ALA A 102 -5.13 -17.14 0.54
N GLN A 103 -4.37 -17.93 -0.22
CA GLN A 103 -4.72 -18.30 -1.60
C GLN A 103 -4.85 -19.80 -1.82
N ALA A 104 -4.72 -20.64 -0.79
CA ALA A 104 -4.72 -22.10 -0.89
C ALA A 104 -3.67 -22.67 -1.85
N LEU A 105 -2.46 -22.08 -1.90
CA LEU A 105 -1.39 -22.52 -2.80
C LEU A 105 -1.01 -23.99 -2.56
N THR A 106 -0.68 -24.70 -3.64
CA THR A 106 -0.07 -26.04 -3.54
C THR A 106 1.36 -25.93 -2.99
N ASN A 107 1.91 -27.06 -2.53
CA ASN A 107 3.31 -27.09 -2.09
C ASN A 107 4.29 -26.80 -3.24
N GLU A 108 3.94 -27.21 -4.46
CA GLU A 108 4.71 -26.95 -5.67
C GLU A 108 4.70 -25.45 -6.02
N GLU A 109 3.52 -24.81 -6.00
CA GLU A 109 3.37 -23.36 -6.20
C GLU A 109 4.16 -22.56 -5.14
N ALA A 110 4.25 -23.08 -3.91
CA ALA A 110 4.95 -22.41 -2.82
C ALA A 110 6.47 -22.63 -2.80
N ALA A 111 7.00 -23.64 -3.52
CA ALA A 111 8.41 -24.00 -3.47
C ALA A 111 9.34 -22.93 -4.06
N GLU A 112 8.84 -22.08 -4.96
CA GLU A 112 9.58 -20.96 -5.55
C GLU A 112 9.63 -19.73 -4.64
N LEU A 113 8.72 -19.61 -3.68
CA LEU A 113 8.59 -18.41 -2.85
C LEU A 113 9.88 -18.09 -2.06
N PRO A 114 10.53 -19.04 -1.37
CA PRO A 114 11.75 -18.77 -0.58
C PRO A 114 12.91 -18.14 -1.37
N GLN A 115 12.92 -18.25 -2.70
CA GLN A 115 13.95 -17.66 -3.56
C GLN A 115 13.75 -16.17 -3.80
N LEU A 116 12.56 -15.64 -3.52
CA LEU A 116 12.23 -14.23 -3.73
C LEU A 116 12.72 -13.37 -2.57
N PRO A 117 13.33 -12.19 -2.82
CA PRO A 117 13.66 -11.25 -1.77
C PRO A 117 12.36 -10.69 -1.16
N THR A 118 12.27 -10.74 0.17
CA THR A 118 11.10 -10.21 0.91
C THR A 118 11.38 -8.80 1.40
N LEU A 119 10.33 -7.98 1.49
CA LEU A 119 10.40 -6.62 1.98
C LEU A 119 10.96 -6.55 3.41
N PRO A 120 10.58 -7.43 4.37
CA PRO A 120 11.20 -7.45 5.69
C PRO A 120 12.69 -7.77 5.65
N LYS A 121 13.12 -8.69 4.78
CA LYS A 121 14.55 -9.01 4.59
C LYS A 121 15.32 -7.82 4.05
N VAL A 122 14.81 -7.18 2.99
CA VAL A 122 15.40 -5.98 2.39
C VAL A 122 15.47 -4.83 3.41
N ILE A 123 14.42 -4.60 4.20
CA ILE A 123 14.42 -3.59 5.28
C ILE A 123 15.48 -3.94 6.34
N GLY A 124 15.60 -5.22 6.73
CA GLY A 124 16.62 -5.69 7.66
C GLY A 124 18.04 -5.41 7.16
N GLU A 125 18.32 -5.74 5.91
CA GLU A 125 19.60 -5.49 5.25
C GLU A 125 19.90 -3.98 5.18
N LEU A 126 18.93 -3.16 4.76
CA LEU A 126 19.09 -1.69 4.74
C LEU A 126 19.37 -1.10 6.12
N ARG A 127 18.71 -1.60 7.18
CA ARG A 127 18.98 -1.18 8.56
C ARG A 127 20.39 -1.57 9.02
N GLN A 128 20.88 -2.74 8.63
CA GLN A 128 22.26 -3.16 8.92
C GLN A 128 23.27 -2.27 8.18
N MET A 129 23.03 -2.00 6.89
CA MET A 129 23.85 -1.09 6.11
C MET A 129 23.87 0.32 6.73
N LEU A 130 22.71 0.85 7.13
CA LEU A 130 22.63 2.17 7.78
C LEU A 130 23.48 2.23 9.06
N LYS A 131 23.37 1.22 9.93
CA LYS A 131 24.18 1.13 11.16
C LYS A 131 25.68 1.07 10.89
N PHE A 132 26.07 0.40 9.81
CA PHE A 132 27.47 0.34 9.40
C PHE A 132 27.97 1.70 8.91
N VAL A 133 27.22 2.37 8.02
CA VAL A 133 27.59 3.65 7.43
C VAL A 133 27.54 4.80 8.44
N GLU A 134 26.67 4.74 9.46
CA GLU A 134 26.56 5.74 10.52
C GLU A 134 27.91 6.08 11.18
N LYS A 135 28.78 5.08 11.36
CA LYS A 135 30.13 5.25 11.95
C LYS A 135 31.06 6.11 11.09
N TYR A 136 30.79 6.22 9.80
CA TYR A 136 31.64 6.87 8.82
C TYR A 136 30.97 8.07 8.14
N LYS A 137 29.76 8.46 8.58
CA LYS A 137 28.94 9.47 7.89
C LYS A 137 29.63 10.83 7.73
N GLU A 138 30.50 11.19 8.68
CA GLU A 138 31.27 12.45 8.67
C GLU A 138 32.64 12.32 8.00
N LEU A 139 33.01 11.13 7.50
CA LEU A 139 34.35 10.88 6.95
C LEU A 139 34.55 11.55 5.59
N THR A 140 33.57 11.44 4.69
CA THR A 140 33.57 12.10 3.38
C THR A 140 32.15 12.47 2.96
N SER A 141 32.02 13.37 1.98
CA SER A 141 30.73 13.73 1.39
C SER A 141 29.98 12.53 0.80
N PHE A 142 30.70 11.54 0.26
CA PHE A 142 30.12 10.28 -0.22
C PHE A 142 29.44 9.48 0.91
N HIS A 143 30.06 9.36 2.08
CA HIS A 143 29.48 8.63 3.20
C HIS A 143 28.24 9.34 3.75
N ALA A 144 28.26 10.67 3.82
CA ALA A 144 27.09 11.48 4.19
C ALA A 144 25.92 11.27 3.21
N GLU A 145 26.19 11.30 1.91
CA GLU A 145 25.18 11.09 0.87
C GLU A 145 24.62 9.66 0.90
N LEU A 146 25.49 8.65 1.06
CA LEU A 146 25.09 7.25 1.17
C LEU A 146 24.18 7.03 2.39
N HIS A 147 24.56 7.58 3.55
CA HIS A 147 23.75 7.54 4.76
C HIS A 147 22.35 8.15 4.52
N GLN A 148 22.30 9.34 3.91
CA GLN A 148 21.04 10.02 3.61
C GLN A 148 20.15 9.21 2.66
N LYS A 149 20.72 8.61 1.61
CA LYS A 149 19.96 7.79 0.65
C LYS A 149 19.36 6.55 1.30
N ILE A 150 20.14 5.82 2.11
CA ILE A 150 19.64 4.64 2.83
C ILE A 150 18.56 5.03 3.84
N SER A 151 18.76 6.13 4.59
CA SER A 151 17.76 6.66 5.52
C SER A 151 16.45 7.06 4.80
N ALA A 152 16.55 7.73 3.66
CA ALA A 152 15.40 8.11 2.86
C ALA A 152 14.66 6.90 2.26
N ALA A 153 15.40 5.88 1.83
CA ALA A 153 14.82 4.62 1.34
C ALA A 153 14.02 3.91 2.46
N LEU A 154 14.60 3.80 3.66
CA LEU A 154 13.92 3.22 4.81
C LEU A 154 12.63 3.97 5.17
N LYS A 155 12.67 5.31 5.19
CA LYS A 155 11.47 6.15 5.43
C LYS A 155 10.38 5.91 4.39
N LYS A 156 10.74 5.76 3.12
CA LYS A 156 9.76 5.50 2.03
C LYS A 156 9.12 4.12 2.10
N LEU A 157 9.81 3.15 2.70
CA LEU A 157 9.32 1.77 2.85
C LEU A 157 8.44 1.57 4.10
N ASN A 158 7.96 2.65 4.74
CA ASN A 158 7.16 2.65 5.97
C ASN A 158 7.84 1.90 7.13
N CYS A 159 8.99 2.44 7.56
CA CYS A 159 9.52 2.37 8.91
C CYS A 159 9.91 3.78 9.37
#